data_AF-A0A2V8X9R8-F1
#
_entry.id   AF-A0A2V8X9R8-F1
#
_cell.length_a   1.000
_cell.length_b   1.000
_cell.length_c   1.000
_cell.angle_alpha   90.00
_cell.angle_beta   90.00
_cell.angle_gamma   90.00
#
_symmetry.space_group_name_H-M   'P 1'
#
loop_
_entity.id
_entity.type
_entity.pdbx_description
1 polymer ?
#
loop_
_entity_poly.entity_id
_entity_poly.type
_entity_poly.pdbx_seq_one_letter_code
_entity_poly.pdbx_strand_id
1 'polypeptide(L)'
;MKSKPKLVGKSFKATLERIPSRFNLVFIRIPFDVSKVWRTRGKVRVKGEINGFAFRGVLFPSSEGYYCLLVNKRLRTGGNTAVGETAQFRLEPDTAKRVAIVPAEFQRVLNEERPFRRWFDRLGFSMRKWICDWIVSVKSPEARIRRAERVAEQLMATMEAELNLPPILKLAFARDPRAYQGWQSMTPLQRRYHLLGIFYCRTPECRDRRISRMLEDSLARLERKPRSKAAPEEPAHEELW
;
A
#
# COMPACT_ATOMS: atom_id res chain seq x y z
N MET A 1 -31.31 12.22 10.12
CA MET A 1 -29.86 11.94 10.09
C MET A 1 -29.63 10.50 10.55
N LYS A 2 -29.27 9.55 9.68
CA LYS A 2 -29.02 8.16 10.11
C LYS A 2 -27.71 8.13 10.91
N SER A 3 -27.77 7.77 12.20
CA SER A 3 -26.59 7.67 13.06
C SER A 3 -25.59 6.68 12.46
N LYS A 4 -24.31 7.05 12.34
CA LYS A 4 -23.24 6.10 11.99
C LYS A 4 -23.33 4.90 12.95
N PRO A 5 -23.35 3.65 12.46
CA PRO A 5 -23.38 2.49 13.33
C PRO A 5 -22.18 2.55 14.29
N LYS A 6 -22.44 2.42 15.60
CA LYS A 6 -21.38 2.26 16.61
C LYS A 6 -20.59 1.01 16.24
N LEU A 7 -19.38 1.20 15.74
CA LEU A 7 -18.50 0.10 15.38
C LEU A 7 -18.02 -0.53 16.69
N VAL A 8 -18.47 -1.76 16.94
CA VAL A 8 -18.27 -2.46 18.21
C VAL A 8 -16.80 -2.89 18.33
N GLY A 9 -16.12 -2.38 19.36
CA GLY A 9 -14.80 -2.86 19.75
C GLY A 9 -14.88 -4.30 20.29
N LYS A 10 -13.88 -5.12 19.95
CA LYS A 10 -13.78 -6.53 20.35
C LYS A 10 -12.49 -6.76 21.12
N SER A 11 -12.61 -7.38 22.29
CA SER A 11 -11.48 -7.82 23.09
C SER A 11 -11.36 -9.34 23.04
N PHE A 12 -10.14 -9.85 22.91
CA PHE A 12 -9.87 -11.28 22.81
C PHE A 12 -8.40 -11.57 23.15
N LYS A 13 -8.07 -12.84 23.36
CA LYS A 13 -6.69 -13.33 23.47
C LYS A 13 -6.32 -14.05 22.19
N ALA A 14 -5.07 -13.91 21.74
CA ALA A 14 -4.56 -14.62 20.58
C ALA A 14 -3.07 -14.91 20.72
N THR A 15 -2.66 -16.08 20.21
CA THR A 15 -1.28 -16.53 20.19
C THR A 15 -0.55 -15.96 18.97
N LEU A 16 0.66 -15.43 19.18
CA LEU A 16 1.49 -14.92 18.10
C LEU A 16 2.15 -16.08 17.36
N GLU A 17 1.69 -16.33 16.13
CA GLU A 17 2.18 -17.39 15.26
C GLU A 17 3.19 -16.85 14.25
N ARG A 18 4.08 -17.71 13.77
CA ARG A 18 5.02 -17.39 12.69
C ARG A 18 4.44 -17.88 11.37
N ILE A 19 4.39 -17.03 10.37
CA ILE A 19 4.08 -17.46 9.01
C ILE A 19 5.30 -18.23 8.49
N PRO A 20 5.16 -19.49 8.06
CA PRO A 20 6.23 -20.21 7.38
C PRO A 20 6.45 -19.58 6.00
N SER A 21 7.23 -18.51 5.97
CA SER A 21 7.65 -17.80 4.75
C SER A 21 9.06 -17.26 4.93
N ARG A 22 9.74 -16.97 3.81
CA ARG A 22 11.07 -16.34 3.79
C ARG A 22 11.17 -15.07 4.64
N PHE A 23 10.05 -14.39 4.88
CA PHE A 23 10.02 -13.09 5.56
C PHE A 23 9.84 -13.19 7.08
N ASN A 24 9.76 -14.39 7.66
CA ASN A 24 9.68 -14.60 9.12
C ASN A 24 8.63 -13.71 9.81
N LEU A 25 7.50 -13.48 9.14
CA LEU A 25 6.44 -12.60 9.62
C LEU A 25 5.71 -13.24 10.79
N VAL A 26 5.35 -12.43 11.77
CA VAL A 26 4.57 -12.85 12.94
C VAL A 26 3.17 -12.29 12.81
N PHE A 27 2.17 -13.10 13.12
CA PHE A 27 0.77 -12.73 12.96
C PHE A 27 -0.09 -13.35 14.07
N ILE A 28 -1.32 -12.87 14.17
CA ILE A 28 -2.38 -13.52 14.93
C ILE A 28 -3.55 -13.81 13.99
N ARG A 29 -4.27 -14.91 14.27
CA ARG A 29 -5.61 -15.14 13.70
C ARG A 29 -6.65 -14.41 14.56
N ILE A 30 -7.61 -13.76 13.91
CA ILE A 30 -8.70 -13.09 14.62
C ILE A 30 -9.77 -14.12 14.99
N PRO A 31 -10.10 -14.32 16.28
CA PRO A 31 -10.95 -15.43 16.74
C PRO A 31 -12.45 -15.16 16.57
N PHE A 32 -12.83 -14.26 15.67
CA PHE A 32 -14.22 -13.95 15.37
C PHE A 32 -14.38 -13.56 13.90
N ASP A 33 -15.61 -13.69 13.38
CA ASP A 33 -15.94 -13.32 12.01
C ASP A 33 -15.97 -11.79 11.84
N VAL A 34 -14.83 -11.25 11.37
CA VAL A 34 -14.66 -9.83 11.07
C VAL A 34 -15.65 -9.34 10.00
N SER A 35 -15.94 -10.16 8.99
CA SER A 35 -16.84 -9.80 7.90
C SER A 35 -18.27 -9.61 8.40
N LYS A 36 -18.74 -10.50 9.27
CA LYS A 36 -20.07 -10.42 9.90
C LYS A 36 -20.14 -9.30 10.93
N VAL A 37 -19.14 -9.18 11.80
CA VAL A 37 -19.16 -8.21 12.91
C VAL A 37 -18.99 -6.76 12.42
N TRP A 38 -18.11 -6.52 11.44
CA TRP A 38 -17.80 -5.16 10.96
C TRP A 38 -18.28 -4.88 9.54
N ARG A 39 -19.07 -5.79 8.94
CA ARG A 39 -19.73 -5.62 7.63
C ARG A 39 -18.75 -5.21 6.52
N THR A 40 -17.65 -5.95 6.42
CA THR A 40 -16.55 -5.70 5.49
C THR A 40 -16.23 -6.94 4.66
N ARG A 41 -15.74 -6.76 3.43
CA ARG A 41 -15.38 -7.84 2.50
C ARG A 41 -13.89 -7.83 2.10
N GLY A 42 -13.09 -6.98 2.73
CA GLY A 42 -11.67 -6.82 2.41
C GLY A 42 -10.88 -6.28 3.58
N LYS A 43 -9.67 -5.78 3.29
CA LYS A 43 -8.75 -5.27 4.33
C LYS A 43 -9.44 -4.25 5.25
N VAL A 44 -9.32 -4.45 6.56
CA VAL A 44 -9.96 -3.58 7.56
C VAL A 44 -8.91 -2.78 8.29
N ARG A 45 -9.02 -1.46 8.29
CA ARG A 45 -8.19 -0.63 9.17
C ARG A 45 -8.72 -0.76 10.59
N VAL A 46 -7.83 -1.01 11.54
CA VAL A 46 -8.17 -1.12 12.95
C VAL A 46 -7.29 -0.22 13.80
N LYS A 47 -7.81 0.18 14.95
CA LYS A 47 -7.06 0.77 16.06
C LYS A 47 -7.40 0.00 17.31
N GLY A 48 -6.49 0.00 18.26
CA GLY A 48 -6.62 -0.88 19.40
C GLY A 48 -5.38 -0.94 20.27
N GLU A 49 -5.34 -1.96 21.12
CA GLU A 49 -4.26 -2.20 22.07
C GLU A 49 -3.84 -3.66 22.05
N ILE A 50 -2.55 -3.90 22.33
CA ILE A 50 -1.95 -5.21 22.62
C ILE A 50 -1.32 -5.13 24.01
N ASN A 51 -1.85 -5.88 24.99
CA ASN A 51 -1.45 -5.78 26.39
C ASN A 51 -1.39 -4.32 26.90
N GLY A 52 -2.38 -3.50 26.53
CA GLY A 52 -2.44 -2.06 26.85
C GLY A 52 -1.59 -1.13 25.97
N PHE A 53 -0.72 -1.66 25.10
CA PHE A 53 0.05 -0.84 24.17
C PHE A 53 -0.79 -0.44 22.94
N ALA A 54 -1.07 0.86 22.82
CA ALA A 54 -1.89 1.41 21.76
C ALA A 54 -1.24 1.31 20.37
N PHE A 55 -2.02 0.91 19.38
CA PHE A 55 -1.58 0.83 18.00
C PHE A 55 -2.70 1.04 16.96
N ARG A 56 -2.25 1.20 15.70
CA ARG A 56 -3.11 1.14 14.52
C ARG A 56 -2.56 0.12 13.55
N GLY A 57 -3.44 -0.66 12.95
CA GLY A 57 -3.09 -1.79 12.09
C GLY A 57 -4.05 -1.98 10.92
N VAL A 58 -3.82 -3.06 10.19
CA VAL A 58 -4.69 -3.52 9.10
C VAL A 58 -4.91 -5.01 9.29
N LEU A 59 -6.16 -5.43 9.26
CA LEU A 59 -6.53 -6.83 9.15
C LEU A 59 -6.58 -7.23 7.68
N PHE A 60 -6.02 -8.38 7.37
CA PHE A 60 -5.99 -8.95 6.02
C PHE A 60 -6.87 -10.19 5.97
N PRO A 61 -7.75 -10.33 4.96
CA PRO A 61 -8.42 -11.60 4.73
C PRO A 61 -7.41 -12.63 4.23
N SER A 62 -7.50 -13.85 4.74
CA SER A 62 -6.82 -15.05 4.25
C SER A 62 -7.64 -15.70 3.14
N SER A 63 -7.00 -16.50 2.28
CA SER A 63 -7.67 -17.39 1.34
C SER A 63 -8.55 -18.43 2.04
N GLU A 64 -8.21 -18.79 3.27
CA GLU A 64 -8.92 -19.75 4.12
C GLU A 64 -10.11 -19.12 4.88
N GLY A 65 -10.46 -17.87 4.58
CA GLY A 65 -11.70 -17.23 5.09
C GLY A 65 -11.59 -16.53 6.45
N TYR A 66 -10.49 -16.65 7.19
CA TYR A 66 -10.24 -15.87 8.41
C TYR A 66 -9.51 -14.54 8.13
N TYR A 67 -9.49 -13.67 9.13
CA TYR A 67 -8.66 -12.46 9.12
C TYR A 67 -7.41 -12.62 9.97
N CYS A 68 -6.33 -11.97 9.54
CA CYS A 68 -5.07 -11.91 10.27
C CYS A 68 -4.64 -10.48 10.55
N LEU A 69 -3.92 -10.29 11.65
CA LEU A 69 -3.15 -9.07 11.93
C LEU A 69 -1.66 -9.41 11.95
N LEU A 70 -0.85 -8.65 11.20
CA LEU A 70 0.61 -8.73 11.30
C LEU A 70 1.09 -8.00 12.56
N VAL A 71 1.94 -8.67 13.35
CA VAL A 71 2.51 -8.15 14.60
C VAL A 71 4.00 -7.91 14.40
N ASN A 72 4.34 -6.70 13.94
CA ASN A 72 5.73 -6.31 13.70
C ASN A 72 6.54 -6.16 15.00
N LYS A 73 7.87 -5.98 14.88
CA LYS A 73 8.77 -5.84 16.04
C LYS A 73 8.30 -4.76 17.02
N ARG A 74 7.86 -3.60 16.53
CA ARG A 74 7.36 -2.50 17.37
C ARG A 74 6.16 -2.92 18.23
N LEU A 75 5.20 -3.64 17.64
CA LEU A 75 4.02 -4.12 18.37
C LEU A 75 4.38 -5.17 19.41
N ARG A 76 5.28 -6.10 19.06
CA ARG A 76 5.77 -7.11 20.00
C ARG A 76 6.50 -6.50 21.20
N THR A 77 7.42 -5.58 20.93
CA THR A 77 8.15 -4.85 21.98
C THR A 77 7.20 -4.00 22.82
N GLY A 78 6.28 -3.26 22.20
CA GLY A 78 5.33 -2.42 22.93
C GLY A 78 4.35 -3.20 23.79
N GLY A 79 3.83 -4.32 23.28
CA GLY A 79 2.95 -5.23 24.01
C GLY A 79 3.66 -6.23 24.92
N ASN A 80 4.99 -6.12 25.07
CA ASN A 80 5.83 -7.04 25.83
C ASN A 80 5.49 -8.53 25.59
N THR A 81 5.53 -8.94 24.33
CA THR A 81 5.19 -10.31 23.92
C THR A 81 6.10 -10.85 22.82
N ALA A 82 6.26 -12.16 22.77
CA ALA A 82 7.08 -12.89 21.82
C ALA A 82 6.28 -13.87 20.96
N VAL A 83 6.96 -14.48 19.99
CA VAL A 83 6.37 -15.54 19.15
C VAL A 83 6.08 -16.76 20.03
N GLY A 84 4.91 -17.37 19.86
CA GLY A 84 4.43 -18.49 20.68
C GLY A 84 3.67 -18.07 21.93
N GLU A 85 3.75 -16.79 22.33
CA GLU A 85 3.03 -16.28 23.49
C GLU A 85 1.61 -15.80 23.13
N THR A 86 0.74 -15.81 24.14
CA THR A 86 -0.62 -15.25 24.04
C THR A 86 -0.63 -13.82 24.56
N ALA A 87 -1.16 -12.89 23.75
CA ALA A 87 -1.38 -11.51 24.15
C ALA A 87 -2.88 -11.16 24.15
N GLN A 88 -3.25 -10.18 24.98
CA GLN A 88 -4.59 -9.61 25.01
C GLN A 88 -4.70 -8.48 23.98
N PHE A 89 -5.71 -8.57 23.12
CA PHE A 89 -6.00 -7.58 22.10
C PHE A 89 -7.34 -6.93 22.35
N ARG A 90 -7.44 -5.63 22.07
CA ARG A 90 -8.70 -4.89 21.95
C ARG A 90 -8.69 -4.14 20.63
N LEU A 91 -9.58 -4.47 19.69
CA LEU A 91 -9.60 -3.89 18.35
C LEU A 91 -10.95 -3.27 18.02
N GLU A 92 -10.93 -2.15 17.30
CA GLU A 92 -12.11 -1.57 16.66
C GLU A 92 -11.77 -1.01 15.28
N PRO A 93 -12.73 -0.93 14.35
CA PRO A 93 -12.51 -0.34 13.03
C PRO A 93 -12.04 1.12 13.11
N ASP A 94 -10.89 1.42 12.49
CA ASP A 94 -10.31 2.76 12.39
C ASP A 94 -10.92 3.51 11.19
N THR A 95 -12.02 4.23 11.45
CA THR A 95 -12.68 5.08 10.46
C THR A 95 -12.09 6.48 10.35
N ALA A 96 -11.09 6.82 11.19
CA ALA A 96 -10.48 8.13 11.15
C ALA A 96 -9.84 8.39 9.78
N LYS A 97 -10.02 9.61 9.26
CA LYS A 97 -9.28 10.07 8.08
C LYS A 97 -7.82 10.19 8.48
N ARG A 98 -6.93 9.49 7.75
CA ARG A 98 -5.49 9.65 7.93
C ARG A 98 -5.02 10.77 7.02
N VAL A 99 -4.39 11.79 7.62
CA VAL A 99 -3.79 12.91 6.90
C VAL A 99 -2.28 12.77 7.02
N ALA A 100 -1.58 12.78 5.88
CA ALA A 100 -0.12 12.84 5.90
C ALA A 100 0.27 14.26 6.30
N ILE A 101 1.06 14.40 7.36
CA ILE A 101 1.57 15.70 7.79
C ILE A 101 2.68 16.08 6.82
N VAL A 102 2.43 17.10 6.01
CA VAL A 102 3.40 17.61 5.03
C VAL A 102 4.34 18.58 5.76
N PRO A 103 5.66 18.34 5.79
CA PRO A 103 6.61 19.23 6.46
C PRO A 103 6.68 20.59 5.76
N ALA A 104 6.97 21.65 6.51
CA ALA A 104 6.93 23.04 6.01
C ALA A 104 7.86 23.26 4.81
N GLU A 105 9.03 22.64 4.82
CA GLU A 105 10.02 22.68 3.75
C GLU A 105 9.44 22.14 2.44
N PHE A 106 8.64 21.07 2.50
CA PHE A 106 8.01 20.48 1.32
C PHE A 106 6.70 21.19 0.94
N GLN A 107 6.00 21.81 1.91
CA GLN A 107 4.85 22.66 1.61
C GLN A 107 5.23 23.84 0.73
N ARG A 108 6.41 24.45 0.95
CA ARG A 108 6.91 25.57 0.12
C ARG A 108 7.02 25.15 -1.35
N VAL A 109 7.72 24.06 -1.62
CA VAL A 109 7.88 23.54 -2.99
C VAL A 109 6.54 23.14 -3.61
N LEU A 110 5.65 22.52 -2.83
CA LEU A 110 4.30 22.18 -3.31
C LEU A 110 3.44 23.41 -3.63
N ASN A 111 3.69 24.56 -3.01
CA ASN A 111 2.91 25.78 -3.23
C ASN A 111 3.40 26.58 -4.44
N GLU A 112 4.62 26.32 -4.94
CA GLU A 112 5.15 26.96 -6.15
C GLU A 112 4.36 26.53 -7.39
N GLU A 113 4.07 25.23 -7.52
CA GLU A 113 3.43 24.66 -8.71
C GLU A 113 2.07 24.02 -8.41
N ARG A 114 0.98 24.72 -8.74
CA ARG A 114 -0.40 24.23 -8.52
C ARG A 114 -0.69 22.87 -9.19
N PRO A 115 -0.25 22.60 -10.43
CA PRO A 115 -0.43 21.28 -11.05
C PRO A 115 0.26 20.16 -10.25
N PHE A 116 1.48 20.41 -9.79
CA PHE A 116 2.24 19.48 -8.98
C PHE A 116 1.55 19.18 -7.65
N ARG A 117 1.05 20.21 -6.95
CA ARG A 117 0.25 20.03 -5.74
C ARG A 117 -0.95 19.10 -5.94
N ARG A 118 -1.75 19.35 -6.99
CA ARG A 118 -2.92 18.52 -7.31
C ARG A 118 -2.53 17.09 -7.62
N TRP A 119 -1.41 16.87 -8.30
CA TRP A 119 -0.90 15.53 -8.56
C TRP A 119 -0.47 14.83 -7.27
N PHE A 120 0.28 15.52 -6.39
CA PHE A 120 0.71 14.98 -5.09
C PHE A 120 -0.49 14.60 -4.20
N ASP A 121 -1.53 15.44 -4.14
CA ASP A 121 -2.72 15.18 -3.32
C ASP A 121 -3.53 13.96 -3.78
N ARG A 122 -3.41 13.56 -5.05
CA ARG A 122 -3.99 12.30 -5.58
C ARG A 122 -3.20 11.06 -5.18
N LEU A 123 -1.99 11.20 -4.63
CA LEU A 123 -1.24 10.05 -4.13
C LEU A 123 -1.92 9.47 -2.88
N GLY A 124 -1.92 8.14 -2.79
CA GLY A 124 -2.46 7.43 -1.64
C GLY A 124 -1.77 7.84 -0.33
N PHE A 125 -2.51 7.82 0.78
CA PHE A 125 -2.02 8.24 2.11
C PHE A 125 -0.66 7.64 2.45
N SER A 126 -0.47 6.33 2.23
CA SER A 126 0.77 5.64 2.57
C SER A 126 1.97 6.19 1.81
N MET A 127 1.79 6.55 0.54
CA MET A 127 2.86 7.13 -0.29
C MET A 127 3.19 8.54 0.19
N ARG A 128 2.16 9.40 0.37
CA ARG A 128 2.37 10.76 0.90
C ARG A 128 3.05 10.74 2.26
N LYS A 129 2.61 9.85 3.16
CA LYS A 129 3.21 9.69 4.48
C LYS A 129 4.66 9.25 4.38
N TRP A 130 4.97 8.22 3.58
CA TRP A 130 6.33 7.74 3.41
C TRP A 130 7.27 8.84 2.87
N ILE A 131 6.82 9.61 1.88
CA ILE A 131 7.57 10.75 1.35
C ILE A 131 7.84 11.79 2.46
N CYS A 132 6.80 12.19 3.20
CA CYS A 132 6.94 13.18 4.26
C CYS A 132 7.85 12.69 5.40
N ASP A 133 7.67 11.43 5.84
CA ASP A 133 8.52 10.79 6.84
C ASP A 133 10.00 10.74 6.38
N TRP A 134 10.24 10.46 5.09
CA TRP A 134 11.59 10.40 4.56
C TRP A 134 12.27 11.76 4.53
N ILE A 135 11.51 12.83 4.20
CA ILE A 135 12.00 14.21 4.28
C ILE A 135 12.41 14.54 5.71
N VAL A 136 11.53 14.30 6.70
CA VAL A 136 11.81 14.65 8.11
C VAL A 136 12.81 13.71 8.80
N SER A 137 13.12 12.56 8.21
CA SER A 137 14.07 11.60 8.79
C SER A 137 15.50 12.15 8.91
N VAL A 138 15.86 13.21 8.17
CA VAL A 138 17.09 13.97 8.42
C VAL A 138 16.88 15.03 9.51
N LYS A 139 17.88 15.13 10.40
CA LYS A 139 17.83 16.04 11.55
C LYS A 139 18.12 17.51 11.20
N SER A 140 19.04 17.77 10.27
CA SER A 140 19.41 19.14 9.87
C SER A 140 18.29 19.79 9.05
N PRO A 141 17.85 21.02 9.40
CA PRO A 141 16.89 21.79 8.62
C PRO A 141 17.35 22.01 7.16
N GLU A 142 18.62 22.32 6.95
CA GLU A 142 19.19 22.54 5.61
C GLU A 142 19.16 21.23 4.80
N ALA A 143 19.43 20.09 5.44
CA ALA A 143 19.33 18.79 4.82
C ALA A 143 17.87 18.41 4.49
N ARG A 144 16.89 18.87 5.28
CA ARG A 144 15.46 18.69 4.96
C ARG A 144 15.05 19.49 3.73
N ILE A 145 15.50 20.74 3.61
CA ILE A 145 15.25 21.59 2.43
C ILE A 145 15.81 20.89 1.17
N ARG A 146 17.10 20.56 1.16
CA ARG A 146 17.74 19.87 0.02
C ARG A 146 17.06 18.56 -0.33
N ARG A 147 16.54 17.84 0.67
CA ARG A 147 15.81 16.59 0.45
C ARG A 147 14.41 16.83 -0.09
N ALA A 148 13.71 17.86 0.38
CA ALA A 148 12.39 18.24 -0.10
C ALA A 148 12.45 18.65 -1.58
N GLU A 149 13.41 19.48 -1.97
CA GLU A 149 13.67 19.87 -3.35
C GLU A 149 13.94 18.65 -4.24
N ARG A 150 14.89 17.80 -3.83
CA ARG A 150 15.22 16.57 -4.55
C ARG A 150 14.02 15.65 -4.73
N VAL A 151 13.22 15.47 -3.68
CA VAL A 151 12.00 14.67 -3.75
C VAL A 151 11.02 15.30 -4.74
N ALA A 152 10.86 16.62 -4.71
CA ALA A 152 9.97 17.32 -5.62
C ALA A 152 10.40 17.11 -7.08
N GLU A 153 11.69 17.27 -7.40
CA GLU A 153 12.25 16.99 -8.74
C GLU A 153 11.89 15.58 -9.21
N GLN A 154 12.10 14.56 -8.38
CA GLN A 154 11.77 13.16 -8.72
C GLN A 154 10.27 12.95 -8.97
N LEU A 155 9.43 13.59 -8.16
CA LEU A 155 7.98 13.47 -8.27
C LEU A 155 7.42 14.25 -9.46
N MET A 156 8.00 15.42 -9.78
CA MET A 156 7.65 16.19 -10.97
C MET A 156 8.05 15.44 -12.25
N ALA A 157 9.27 14.87 -12.30
CA ALA A 157 9.68 14.01 -13.40
C ALA A 157 8.75 12.80 -13.59
N THR A 158 8.24 12.23 -12.49
CA THR A 158 7.22 11.17 -12.53
C THR A 158 5.90 11.69 -13.11
N MET A 159 5.42 12.83 -12.63
CA MET A 159 4.19 13.47 -13.11
C MET A 159 4.26 13.75 -14.62
N GLU A 160 5.38 14.28 -15.09
CA GLU A 160 5.63 14.55 -16.50
C GLU A 160 5.69 13.26 -17.31
N ALA A 161 6.39 12.23 -16.81
CA ALA A 161 6.50 10.94 -17.48
C ALA A 161 5.17 10.18 -17.60
N GLU A 162 4.19 10.47 -16.74
CA GLU A 162 2.82 9.95 -16.89
C GLU A 162 2.11 10.54 -18.11
N LEU A 163 2.42 11.78 -18.47
CA LEU A 163 1.88 12.47 -19.63
C LEU A 163 2.69 12.14 -20.89
N ASN A 164 4.02 12.27 -20.78
CA ASN A 164 4.96 12.15 -21.88
C ASN A 164 6.17 11.31 -21.45
N LEU A 165 6.27 10.08 -21.96
CA LEU A 165 7.39 9.20 -21.60
C LEU A 165 8.74 9.83 -21.98
N PRO A 166 9.75 9.80 -21.09
CA PRO A 166 11.08 10.33 -21.37
C PRO A 166 11.78 9.49 -22.46
N PRO A 167 12.79 10.06 -23.17
CA PRO A 167 13.48 9.39 -24.27
C PRO A 167 14.02 8.00 -23.94
N ILE A 168 14.56 7.82 -22.72
CA ILE A 168 15.08 6.53 -22.26
C ILE A 168 14.02 5.42 -22.27
N LEU A 169 12.78 5.73 -21.88
CA LEU A 169 11.69 4.75 -21.86
C LEU A 169 11.11 4.55 -23.26
N LYS A 170 11.04 5.62 -24.08
CA LYS A 170 10.66 5.50 -25.50
C LYS A 170 11.60 4.55 -26.24
N LEU A 171 12.91 4.68 -26.04
CA LEU A 171 13.91 3.79 -26.64
C LEU A 171 13.76 2.35 -26.13
N ALA A 172 13.53 2.16 -24.83
CA ALA A 172 13.29 0.83 -24.26
C ALA A 172 12.07 0.14 -24.88
N PHE A 173 10.95 0.87 -25.05
CA PHE A 173 9.75 0.36 -25.70
C PHE A 173 9.90 0.18 -27.22
N ALA A 174 10.75 0.97 -27.88
CA ALA A 174 11.06 0.77 -29.29
C ALA A 174 11.82 -0.55 -29.53
N ARG A 175 12.66 -0.97 -28.58
CA ARG A 175 13.35 -2.26 -28.62
C ARG A 175 12.42 -3.46 -28.38
N ASP A 176 11.35 -3.25 -27.61
CA ASP A 176 10.33 -4.27 -27.36
C ASP A 176 8.90 -3.68 -27.44
N PRO A 177 8.30 -3.69 -28.65
CA PRO A 177 6.95 -3.16 -28.84
C PRO A 177 5.86 -3.93 -28.08
N ARG A 178 6.07 -5.22 -27.74
CA ARG A 178 5.10 -6.01 -26.97
C ARG A 178 5.03 -5.50 -25.53
N ALA A 179 6.17 -5.15 -24.95
CA ALA A 179 6.21 -4.52 -23.63
C ALA A 179 5.44 -3.19 -23.61
N TYR A 180 5.44 -2.43 -24.70
CA TYR A 180 4.66 -1.20 -24.80
C TYR A 180 3.14 -1.44 -24.78
N GLN A 181 2.65 -2.48 -25.47
CA GLN A 181 1.24 -2.88 -25.39
C GLN A 181 0.86 -3.29 -23.96
N GLY A 182 1.73 -4.08 -23.32
CA GLY A 182 1.60 -4.44 -21.91
C GLY A 182 1.50 -3.22 -20.99
N TRP A 183 2.36 -2.23 -21.20
CA TRP A 183 2.35 -0.94 -20.50
C TRP A 183 1.05 -0.17 -20.70
N GLN A 184 0.52 -0.12 -21.93
CA GLN A 184 -0.76 0.53 -22.23
C GLN A 184 -1.95 -0.15 -21.52
N SER A 185 -1.88 -1.47 -21.31
CA SER A 185 -2.89 -2.22 -20.55
C SER A 185 -2.81 -2.04 -19.02
N MET A 186 -1.74 -1.43 -18.51
CA MET A 186 -1.58 -1.17 -17.08
C MET A 186 -2.47 -0.01 -16.63
N THR A 187 -3.01 -0.17 -15.41
CA THR A 187 -3.71 0.93 -14.73
C THR A 187 -2.77 2.13 -14.51
N PRO A 188 -3.29 3.37 -14.44
CA PRO A 188 -2.46 4.54 -14.15
C PRO A 188 -1.64 4.41 -12.87
N LEU A 189 -2.19 3.74 -11.86
CA LEU A 189 -1.50 3.47 -10.60
C LEU A 189 -0.28 2.56 -10.77
N GLN A 190 -0.41 1.49 -11.57
CA GLN A 190 0.70 0.57 -11.86
C GLN A 190 1.83 1.28 -12.61
N ARG A 191 1.48 2.01 -13.68
CA ARG A 191 2.45 2.81 -14.44
C ARG A 191 3.21 3.80 -13.55
N ARG A 192 2.47 4.53 -12.71
CA ARG A 192 3.05 5.44 -11.71
C ARG A 192 4.05 4.77 -10.79
N TYR A 193 3.77 3.57 -10.28
CA TYR A 193 4.70 2.87 -9.39
C TYR A 193 6.02 2.50 -10.09
N HIS A 194 5.98 2.12 -11.37
CA HIS A 194 7.20 1.92 -12.14
C HIS A 194 7.99 3.23 -12.31
N LEU A 195 7.32 4.31 -12.73
CA LEU A 195 7.95 5.61 -12.91
C LEU A 195 8.58 6.13 -11.61
N LEU A 196 7.85 6.08 -10.48
CA LEU A 196 8.39 6.44 -9.17
C LEU A 196 9.66 5.66 -8.84
N GLY A 197 9.67 4.34 -9.11
CA GLY A 197 10.85 3.51 -8.89
C GLY A 197 12.04 3.88 -9.76
N ILE A 198 11.79 4.22 -11.03
CA ILE A 198 12.82 4.61 -12.01
C ILE A 198 13.43 5.97 -11.63
N PHE A 199 12.61 6.99 -11.33
CA PHE A 199 13.11 8.32 -10.98
C PHE A 199 13.67 8.41 -9.55
N TYR A 200 13.29 7.49 -8.67
CA TYR A 200 13.93 7.37 -7.36
C TYR A 200 15.39 6.90 -7.44
N CYS A 201 15.73 6.06 -8.43
CA CYS A 201 17.08 5.53 -8.61
C CYS A 201 18.09 6.63 -8.98
N ARG A 202 19.17 6.71 -8.21
CA ARG A 202 20.24 7.69 -8.42
C ARG A 202 21.29 7.22 -9.42
N THR A 203 21.62 5.94 -9.40
CA THR A 203 22.66 5.39 -10.28
C THR A 203 22.05 4.85 -11.58
N PRO A 204 22.79 4.87 -12.70
CA PRO A 204 22.35 4.28 -13.96
C PRO A 204 21.97 2.80 -13.81
N GLU A 205 22.75 2.02 -13.06
CA GLU A 205 22.53 0.58 -12.90
C GLU A 205 21.23 0.28 -12.14
N CYS A 206 20.92 1.09 -11.11
CA CYS A 206 19.64 1.00 -10.41
C CYS A 206 18.48 1.30 -11.35
N ARG A 207 18.64 2.35 -12.19
CA ARG A 207 17.63 2.77 -13.16
C ARG A 207 17.40 1.69 -14.20
N ASP A 208 18.45 1.11 -14.74
CA ASP A 208 18.37 0.04 -15.74
C ASP A 208 17.66 -1.19 -15.18
N ARG A 209 17.99 -1.62 -13.96
CA ARG A 209 17.25 -2.71 -13.29
C ARG A 209 15.77 -2.41 -13.12
N ARG A 210 15.41 -1.16 -12.82
CA ARG A 210 14.00 -0.74 -12.71
C ARG A 210 13.30 -0.71 -14.06
N ILE A 211 13.99 -0.30 -15.12
CA ILE A 211 13.48 -0.32 -16.49
C ILE A 211 13.28 -1.77 -16.95
N SER A 212 14.26 -2.66 -16.78
CA SER A 212 14.12 -4.08 -17.10
C SER A 212 12.93 -4.69 -16.37
N ARG A 213 12.80 -4.41 -15.06
CA ARG A 213 11.66 -4.88 -14.28
C ARG A 213 10.31 -4.35 -14.80
N MET A 214 10.27 -3.08 -15.21
CA MET A 214 9.08 -2.48 -15.82
C MET A 214 8.69 -3.20 -17.11
N LEU A 215 9.66 -3.53 -17.97
CA LEU A 215 9.42 -4.27 -19.21
C LEU A 215 8.89 -5.67 -18.92
N GLU A 216 9.53 -6.40 -18.00
CA GLU A 216 9.09 -7.74 -17.54
C GLU A 216 7.64 -7.72 -17.03
N ASP A 217 7.32 -6.81 -16.10
CA ASP A 217 5.98 -6.70 -15.53
C ASP A 217 4.95 -6.27 -16.59
N SER A 218 5.37 -5.52 -17.62
CA SER A 218 4.53 -5.14 -18.77
C SER A 218 4.23 -6.34 -19.67
N LEU A 219 5.24 -7.13 -20.03
CA LEU A 219 5.07 -8.36 -20.80
C LEU A 219 4.18 -9.37 -20.06
N ALA A 220 4.45 -9.59 -18.78
CA ALA A 220 3.65 -10.49 -17.95
C ALA A 220 2.19 -10.04 -17.85
N ARG A 221 1.91 -8.74 -17.98
CA ARG A 221 0.53 -8.22 -17.99
C ARG A 221 -0.21 -8.58 -19.27
N LEU A 222 0.49 -8.54 -20.41
CA LEU A 222 -0.02 -8.92 -21.72
C LEU A 222 -0.30 -10.43 -21.79
N GLU A 223 0.59 -11.25 -21.23
CA GLU A 223 0.48 -12.72 -21.24
C GLU A 223 -0.59 -13.26 -20.28
N ARG A 224 -0.98 -12.49 -19.27
CA ARG A 224 -2.09 -12.86 -18.39
C ARG A 224 -3.41 -12.83 -19.17
N LYS A 225 -3.97 -14.02 -19.44
CA LYS A 225 -5.36 -14.18 -19.88
C LYS A 225 -6.29 -13.29 -19.01
N PRO A 226 -7.25 -12.58 -19.61
CA PRO A 226 -8.23 -11.84 -18.82
C PRO A 226 -8.87 -12.82 -17.84
N ARG A 227 -8.95 -12.43 -16.55
CA ARG A 227 -9.82 -13.16 -15.62
C ARG A 227 -11.21 -13.12 -16.22
N SER A 228 -11.70 -14.25 -16.74
CA SER A 228 -13.14 -14.37 -16.96
C SER A 228 -13.78 -14.11 -15.60
N LYS A 229 -14.75 -13.21 -15.55
CA LYS A 229 -15.75 -13.31 -14.49
C LYS A 229 -16.40 -14.66 -14.76
N ALA A 230 -16.10 -15.68 -13.97
CA ALA A 230 -16.99 -16.83 -13.91
C ALA A 230 -18.38 -16.23 -13.62
N ALA A 231 -19.31 -16.40 -14.56
CA ALA A 231 -20.71 -16.16 -14.29
C ALA A 231 -21.08 -16.97 -13.05
N PRO A 232 -22.00 -16.51 -12.18
CA PRO A 232 -22.57 -17.39 -11.18
C PRO A 232 -23.12 -18.60 -11.95
N GLU A 233 -22.65 -19.81 -11.61
CA GLU A 233 -23.39 -21.01 -11.98
C GLU A 233 -24.78 -20.82 -11.38
N GLU A 234 -25.76 -20.59 -12.25
CA GLU A 234 -27.16 -20.70 -11.90
C GLU A 234 -27.35 -22.11 -11.32
N PRO A 235 -27.87 -22.25 -10.08
CA PRO A 235 -28.23 -23.56 -9.61
C PRO A 235 -29.33 -24.08 -10.53
N ALA A 236 -29.10 -25.24 -11.14
CA ALA A 236 -30.14 -26.00 -11.81
C ALA A 236 -31.29 -26.20 -10.81
N HIS A 237 -32.34 -25.40 -10.97
CA HIS A 237 -33.66 -25.75 -10.53
C HIS A 237 -34.14 -26.82 -11.50
N GLU A 238 -34.09 -28.08 -11.06
CA GLU A 238 -34.92 -29.12 -11.65
C GLU A 238 -35.89 -29.59 -10.57
N GLU A 239 -37.16 -29.33 -10.89
CA GLU A 239 -38.38 -29.55 -10.14
C GLU A 239 -38.55 -31.05 -9.83
N LEU A 240 -38.86 -31.41 -8.58
CA LEU A 240 -40.15 -32.04 -8.25
C LEU A 240 -40.76 -32.85 -9.40
N TRP A 241 -40.48 -34.15 -9.47
CA TRP A 241 -41.41 -35.28 -9.23
C TRP A 241 -40.61 -36.55 -8.94
#